data_AF-A0A1M3MRM1-F1
#
_entry.id   AF-A0A1M3MRM1-F1
#
_cell.length_a   1.000
_cell.length_b   1.000
_cell.length_c   1.000
_cell.angle_alpha   90.00
_cell.angle_beta   90.00
_cell.angle_gamma   90.00
#
_symmetry.space_group_name_H-M   'P 1'
#
loop_
_entity.id
_entity.type
_entity.pdbx_description
1 polymer ?
#
loop_
_entity_poly.entity_id
_entity_poly.type
_entity_poly.pdbx_seq_one_letter_code
_entity_poly.pdbx_strand_id
1 'polypeptide(L)' 'MENIRPIRTEADYEWALAEVTPCFENQPGPGTPEADRFDVLSALIEAYESAHFPIADDK' A
#
# COMPACT_ATOMS: atom_id res chain seq x y z
N MET A 1 -6.42 -13.86 -4.85
CA MET A 1 -5.65 -12.77 -4.21
C MET A 1 -4.44 -13.38 -3.56
N GLU A 2 -3.27 -12.79 -3.78
CA GLU A 2 -2.08 -13.17 -3.03
C GLU A 2 -2.20 -12.73 -1.57
N ASN A 3 -1.59 -13.50 -0.67
CA ASN A 3 -1.52 -13.16 0.75
C ASN A 3 -0.73 -11.87 0.96
N ILE A 4 -1.13 -11.10 1.98
CA ILE A 4 -0.37 -9.92 2.41
C ILE A 4 1.02 -10.36 2.86
N ARG A 5 2.05 -9.64 2.41
CA ARG A 5 3.46 -9.88 2.72
C ARG A 5 4.18 -8.55 2.95
N PRO A 6 5.31 -8.53 3.68
CA PRO A 6 6.08 -7.30 3.90
C PRO A 6 6.63 -6.74 2.58
N ILE A 7 6.68 -5.41 2.47
CA ILE A 7 7.29 -4.70 1.34
C ILE A 7 8.76 -4.42 1.68
N ARG A 8 9.69 -5.12 1.00
CA ARG A 8 11.15 -4.97 1.22
C ARG A 8 11.91 -4.55 -0.01
N THR A 9 11.31 -4.72 -1.18
CA THR A 9 11.92 -4.47 -2.48
C THR A 9 10.98 -3.66 -3.35
N GLU A 10 11.52 -3.04 -4.39
CA GLU A 10 10.72 -2.31 -5.37
C GLU A 10 9.63 -3.18 -6.00
N ALA A 11 9.92 -4.47 -6.25
CA ALA A 11 8.93 -5.40 -6.80
C ALA A 11 7.78 -5.68 -5.82
N ASP A 12 8.03 -5.71 -4.51
CA ASP A 12 6.97 -5.81 -3.51
C ASP A 12 6.14 -4.52 -3.45
N TYR A 13 6.80 -3.38 -3.67
CA TYR A 13 6.17 -2.07 -3.65
C TYR A 13 5.24 -1.88 -4.87
N GLU A 14 5.72 -2.18 -6.07
CA GLU A 14 4.92 -2.18 -7.31
C GLU A 14 3.72 -3.13 -7.22
N TRP A 15 3.91 -4.31 -6.62
CA TRP A 15 2.82 -5.24 -6.36
C TRP A 15 1.76 -4.62 -5.44
N ALA A 16 2.18 -4.01 -4.32
CA ALA A 16 1.25 -3.40 -3.38
C ALA A 16 0.48 -2.24 -4.02
N LEU A 17 1.15 -1.41 -4.81
CA LEU A 17 0.53 -0.33 -5.59
C LEU A 17 -0.52 -0.87 -6.56
N ALA A 18 -0.20 -1.92 -7.32
CA ALA A 18 -1.12 -2.53 -8.27
C ALA A 18 -2.39 -3.09 -7.58
N GLU A 19 -2.24 -3.57 -6.34
CA GLU A 19 -3.35 -4.10 -5.55
C GLU A 19 -4.27 -3.02 -4.95
N VAL A 20 -3.73 -1.86 -4.57
CA VAL A 20 -4.54 -0.76 -4.00
C VAL A 20 -5.11 0.19 -5.06
N THR A 21 -4.48 0.28 -6.23
CA THR A 21 -4.90 1.20 -7.31
C THR A 21 -6.38 1.05 -7.72
N PRO A 22 -6.93 -0.17 -7.93
CA PRO A 22 -8.33 -0.33 -8.31
C PRO A 22 -9.34 0.14 -7.25
N CYS A 23 -8.94 0.16 -5.98
CA CYS A 23 -9.79 0.60 -4.87
C CYS A 23 -10.10 2.11 -4.93
N PHE A 24 -9.32 2.91 -5.66
CA PHE A 24 -9.61 4.34 -5.82
C PHE A 24 -10.79 4.59 -6.78
N GLU A 25 -10.93 3.75 -7.80
CA GLU A 25 -12.06 3.83 -8.75
C GLU A 25 -13.30 3.13 -8.19
N ASN A 26 -13.10 1.98 -7.53
CA ASN A 26 -14.15 1.17 -6.93
C ASN A 26 -13.87 0.98 -5.44
N GLN A 27 -14.18 1.99 -4.64
CA GLN A 27 -13.95 1.94 -3.20
C GLN A 27 -14.67 0.73 -2.57
N PRO A 28 -13.95 -0.10 -1.79
CA PRO A 28 -14.57 -1.19 -1.06
C PRO A 28 -15.51 -0.65 0.03
N GLY A 29 -16.54 -1.43 0.33
CA GLY A 29 -17.46 -1.10 1.41
C GLY A 29 -16.77 -1.10 2.78
N PRO A 30 -17.15 -0.23 3.72
CA PRO A 30 -16.58 -0.26 5.07
C PRO A 30 -16.78 -1.62 5.75
N GLY A 31 -15.72 -2.12 6.40
CA GLY A 31 -15.74 -3.38 7.14
C GLY A 31 -15.80 -4.64 6.28
N THR A 32 -15.55 -4.54 4.96
CA THR A 32 -15.35 -5.72 4.12
C THR A 32 -13.88 -6.17 4.14
N PRO A 33 -13.60 -7.44 3.85
CA PRO A 33 -12.21 -7.93 3.76
C PRO A 33 -11.34 -7.15 2.76
N GLU A 34 -11.95 -6.62 1.70
CA GLU A 34 -11.27 -5.79 0.71
C GLU A 34 -10.86 -4.44 1.29
N ALA A 35 -11.71 -3.81 2.11
CA ALA A 35 -11.38 -2.57 2.82
C ALA A 35 -10.25 -2.81 3.85
N ASP A 36 -10.35 -3.87 4.66
CA ASP A 36 -9.31 -4.23 5.62
C ASP A 36 -7.96 -4.46 4.91
N ARG A 37 -7.99 -5.08 3.73
CA ARG A 37 -6.79 -5.32 2.94
C ARG A 37 -6.21 -4.04 2.34
N PHE A 38 -7.06 -3.15 1.83
CA PHE A 38 -6.64 -1.83 1.32
C PHE A 38 -5.94 -1.02 2.41
N ASP A 39 -6.50 -0.99 3.62
CA ASP A 39 -5.94 -0.27 4.76
C ASP A 39 -4.55 -0.82 5.15
N VAL A 40 -4.42 -2.14 5.25
CA VAL A 40 -3.14 -2.79 5.59
C VAL A 40 -2.07 -2.54 4.52
N LEU A 41 -2.40 -2.68 3.24
CA LEU A 41 -1.44 -2.44 2.16
C LEU A 41 -1.02 -0.98 2.07
N SER A 42 -1.94 -0.04 2.28
CA SER A 42 -1.64 1.39 2.30
C SER A 42 -0.65 1.75 3.42
N ALA A 43 -0.84 1.18 4.62
CA ALA A 43 0.10 1.38 5.73
C ALA A 43 1.49 0.79 5.45
N LEU A 44 1.56 -0.36 4.76
CA LEU A 44 2.84 -0.96 4.36
C LEU A 44 3.57 -0.14 3.28
N ILE A 45 2.81 0.43 2.33
CA ILE A 45 3.31 1.34 1.31
C ILE A 45 3.93 2.57 1.97
N GLU A 46 3.19 3.25 2.86
CA GLU A 46 3.67 4.45 3.57
C GLU A 46 4.96 4.19 4.34
N ALA A 47 5.06 3.03 5.01
CA ALA A 47 6.26 2.64 5.73
C ALA A 47 7.45 2.40 4.80
N TYR A 48 7.24 1.78 3.63
CA TYR A 48 8.29 1.59 2.63
C TYR A 48 8.76 2.93 2.05
N GLU A 49 7.82 3.80 1.66
CA GLU A 49 8.10 5.12 1.11
C GLU A 49 8.87 5.99 2.11
N SER A 50 8.45 6.01 3.37
CA SER A 50 9.15 6.76 4.43
C SER A 50 10.60 6.33 4.61
N ALA A 51 10.90 5.04 4.40
CA ALA A 51 12.25 4.50 4.54
C ALA A 51 13.13 4.70 3.28
N HIS A 52 12.54 4.69 2.08
CA HIS A 52 13.27 4.69 0.81
C HIS A 52 13.25 6.03 0.07
N PHE A 53 12.20 6.81 0.26
CA PHE A 53 11.99 8.12 -0.37
C PHE A 53 11.75 9.19 0.72
N PRO A 54 12.73 9.41 1.62
CA PRO A 54 12.57 10.44 2.65
C PRO A 54 12.38 11.80 1.98
N ILE A 55 11.33 12.52 2.37
CA ILE A 55 11.13 13.90 1.92
C ILE A 55 12.33 14.71 2.44
N ALA A 56 13.05 15.36 1.53
CA ALA A 56 14.08 16.30 1.93
C ALA A 56 13.42 17.44 2.70
N ASP A 57 13.78 17.60 3.97
CA ASP A 57 13.42 18.76 4.79
C ASP A 57 14.14 19.98 4.17
N ASP A 58 13.52 20.63 3.17
CA ASP A 58 13.91 21.97 2.73
C ASP A 58 13.52 22.96 3.84
N LYS A 59 14.39 23.11 4.84
CA LYS A 59 14.33 24.18 5.85
C LYS A 59 15.36 25.26 5.56
#